data_AF-A0A1G7PI63-F1
#
_entry.id   AF-A0A1G7PI63-F1
#
_cell.length_a   1.000
_cell.length_b   1.000
_cell.length_c   1.000
_cell.angle_alpha   90.00
_cell.angle_beta   90.00
_cell.angle_gamma   90.00
#
_symmetry.space_group_name_H-M   'P 1'
#
loop_
_entity.id
_entity.type
_entity.pdbx_description
1 polymer ?
#
loop_
_entity_poly.entity_id
_entity_poly.type
_entity_poly.pdbx_seq_one_letter_code
_entity_poly.pdbx_strand_id
1 'polypeptide(L)'
;MKAFTTIAFAILFFIAVWTERRDTEGTINPIIGDISFEKKYGTAPNADTDDQLRIAAHLEYAEKELRMRDVSQLSAKMRIKRAQMLDLLHEYWSAGLFPKNYKHEGRKPCFIDQNGTICAVGYLIEQTADRATAEDINSRNQYATILEMNDKKVDDWISQSGLSKEECAMIQPGYNYIPDYKPEIKPAYAITSSILIGLNGTSSVINAVEVGKGSRTNATPVLGIVGGAGQFIAGAVGFNRKNQVDGASGTWYAGKTQRNVSMVNMGLGSLSIGLSIWNLAVNNKPISRRSAWDVRSFPDANGKSGVALSFTHKF
;
A
#
# COMPACT_ATOMS: atom_id res chain seq x y z
N MET A 1 1.83 -32.96 62.55
CA MET A 1 1.52 -31.51 62.48
C MET A 1 2.61 -30.61 61.85
N LYS A 2 3.80 -31.12 61.44
CA LYS A 2 4.84 -30.29 60.79
C LYS A 2 4.91 -30.39 59.25
N ALA A 3 4.12 -31.26 58.63
CA ALA A 3 4.10 -31.45 57.17
C ALA A 3 3.01 -30.63 56.45
N PHE A 4 1.95 -30.23 57.15
CA PHE A 4 0.84 -29.45 56.57
C PHE A 4 1.14 -27.95 56.46
N THR A 5 2.02 -27.42 57.31
CA THR A 5 2.43 -26.01 57.28
C THR A 5 3.40 -25.67 56.15
N THR A 6 4.18 -26.64 55.67
CA THR A 6 5.16 -26.42 54.59
C THR A 6 4.53 -26.44 53.19
N ILE A 7 3.45 -27.20 53.01
CA ILE A 7 2.73 -27.27 51.72
C ILE A 7 1.86 -26.02 51.50
N ALA A 8 1.24 -25.49 52.56
CA ALA A 8 0.49 -24.24 52.49
C ALA A 8 1.37 -23.02 52.14
N PHE A 9 2.62 -23.00 52.63
CA PHE A 9 3.59 -21.94 52.29
C PHE A 9 4.09 -22.05 50.85
N ALA A 10 4.29 -23.26 50.33
CA ALA A 10 4.71 -23.47 48.94
C ALA A 10 3.61 -23.09 47.92
N ILE A 11 2.33 -23.32 48.26
CA ILE A 11 1.20 -22.95 47.40
C ILE A 11 0.95 -21.42 47.44
N LEU A 12 1.11 -20.77 48.60
CA LEU A 12 1.04 -19.30 48.69
C LEU A 12 2.22 -18.61 48.00
N PHE A 13 3.43 -19.21 48.00
CA PHE A 13 4.56 -18.70 47.23
C PHE A 13 4.39 -18.93 45.72
N PHE A 14 3.75 -20.03 45.30
CA PHE A 14 3.43 -20.27 43.89
C PHE A 14 2.30 -19.35 43.36
N ILE A 15 1.34 -18.97 44.21
CA ILE A 15 0.29 -18.00 43.86
C ILE A 15 0.84 -16.55 43.86
N ALA A 16 1.85 -16.23 44.69
CA ALA A 16 2.47 -14.90 44.73
C ALA A 16 3.52 -14.66 43.62
N VAL A 17 4.14 -15.72 43.08
CA VAL A 17 5.09 -15.63 41.95
C VAL A 17 4.39 -15.73 40.58
N TRP A 18 3.09 -16.03 40.56
CA TRP A 18 2.17 -15.76 39.46
C TRP A 18 1.58 -14.34 39.55
N THR A 19 2.42 -13.37 39.91
CA THR A 19 2.15 -12.00 39.47
C THR A 19 2.19 -12.05 37.95
N GLU A 20 1.03 -11.87 37.33
CA GLU A 20 0.86 -11.73 35.89
C GLU A 20 2.09 -11.04 35.30
N ARG A 21 2.90 -11.79 34.53
CA ARG A 21 3.52 -11.16 33.37
C ARG A 21 2.33 -10.66 32.57
N ARG A 22 1.93 -9.39 32.80
CA ARG A 22 1.10 -8.67 31.86
C ARG A 22 1.87 -8.77 30.56
N ASP A 23 1.32 -9.53 29.62
CA ASP A 23 1.86 -9.59 28.27
C ASP A 23 1.85 -8.15 27.77
N THR A 24 3.02 -7.52 27.76
CA THR A 24 3.18 -6.14 27.30
C THR A 24 3.13 -6.07 25.78
N GLU A 25 3.19 -7.23 25.11
CA GLU A 25 3.01 -7.39 23.68
C GLU A 25 1.64 -6.84 23.25
N GLY A 26 1.65 -5.83 22.39
CA GLY A 26 0.44 -5.20 21.84
C GLY A 26 -0.13 -4.02 22.64
N THR A 27 0.35 -3.79 23.87
CA THR A 27 -0.05 -2.63 24.67
C THR A 27 0.53 -1.32 24.14
N ILE A 28 -0.14 -0.19 24.33
CA ILE A 28 0.30 1.10 23.79
C ILE A 28 1.71 1.51 24.24
N ASN A 29 2.15 1.10 25.43
CA ASN A 29 3.46 1.42 26.00
C ASN A 29 3.91 0.33 26.99
N PRO A 30 5.19 -0.09 26.99
CA PRO A 30 5.66 -1.18 27.84
C PRO A 30 5.73 -0.85 29.34
N ILE A 31 5.72 0.43 29.73
CA ILE A 31 5.83 0.87 31.13
C ILE A 31 4.46 0.88 31.80
N ILE A 32 3.45 1.48 31.14
CA ILE A 32 2.12 1.67 31.72
C ILE A 32 1.03 0.81 31.09
N GLY A 33 1.34 0.05 30.04
CA GLY A 33 0.35 -0.72 29.28
C GLY A 33 -0.76 0.19 28.73
N ASP A 34 -1.98 -0.34 28.66
CA ASP A 34 -3.16 0.39 28.18
C ASP A 34 -3.94 1.14 29.27
N ILE A 35 -3.38 1.31 30.48
CA ILE A 35 -4.07 1.97 31.61
C ILE A 35 -4.59 3.38 31.26
N SER A 36 -3.85 4.09 30.41
CA SER A 36 -4.22 5.42 29.93
C SER A 36 -5.58 5.43 29.21
N PHE A 37 -5.83 4.42 28.37
CA PHE A 37 -7.07 4.28 27.63
C PHE A 37 -8.22 3.86 28.54
N GLU A 38 -7.97 2.89 29.43
CA GLU A 38 -8.95 2.42 30.42
C GLU A 38 -9.40 3.54 31.37
N LYS A 39 -8.46 4.36 31.85
CA LYS A 39 -8.77 5.49 32.72
C LYS A 39 -9.60 6.57 32.02
N LYS A 40 -9.38 6.79 30.72
CA LYS A 40 -10.07 7.82 29.95
C LYS A 40 -11.45 7.38 29.47
N TYR A 41 -11.58 6.15 28.98
CA TYR A 41 -12.80 5.67 28.32
C TYR A 41 -13.57 4.61 29.12
N GLY A 42 -13.03 4.14 30.24
CA GLY A 42 -13.68 3.15 31.11
C GLY A 42 -13.63 1.71 30.58
N THR A 43 -12.98 1.47 29.45
CA THR A 43 -12.82 0.15 28.82
C THR A 43 -11.40 -0.05 28.30
N ALA A 44 -10.96 -1.30 28.24
CA ALA A 44 -9.69 -1.64 27.58
C ALA A 44 -9.83 -1.49 26.06
N PRO A 45 -8.75 -1.11 25.34
CA PRO A 45 -8.77 -1.07 23.89
C PRO A 45 -8.92 -2.48 23.31
N ASN A 46 -9.53 -2.56 22.14
CA ASN A 46 -9.73 -3.79 21.37
C ASN A 46 -9.17 -3.64 19.94
N ALA A 47 -9.38 -4.65 19.10
CA ALA A 47 -8.87 -4.68 17.72
C ALA A 47 -9.42 -3.55 16.83
N ASP A 48 -10.63 -3.06 17.11
CA ASP A 48 -11.30 -2.02 16.32
C ASP A 48 -11.04 -0.61 16.87
N THR A 49 -10.30 -0.49 17.98
CA THR A 49 -10.02 0.81 18.60
C THR A 49 -9.07 1.60 17.71
N ASP A 50 -9.48 2.82 17.34
CA ASP A 50 -8.68 3.74 16.54
C ASP A 50 -7.31 4.00 17.18
N ASP A 51 -6.25 3.81 16.40
CA ASP A 51 -4.88 3.89 16.90
C ASP A 51 -4.48 5.32 17.29
N GLN A 52 -4.95 6.32 16.54
CA GLN A 52 -4.67 7.72 16.88
C GLN A 52 -5.32 8.10 18.21
N LEU A 53 -6.54 7.63 18.46
CA LEU A 53 -7.24 7.84 19.72
C LEU A 53 -6.48 7.21 20.90
N ARG A 54 -5.93 6.01 20.72
CA ARG A 54 -5.11 5.33 21.74
C ARG A 54 -3.84 6.10 22.04
N ILE A 55 -3.13 6.56 21.01
CA ILE A 55 -1.89 7.32 21.15
C ILE A 55 -2.15 8.66 21.85
N ALA A 56 -3.19 9.39 21.44
CA ALA A 56 -3.54 10.67 22.06
C ALA A 56 -3.90 10.51 23.54
N ALA A 57 -4.72 9.50 23.88
CA ALA A 57 -5.07 9.21 25.27
C ALA A 57 -3.84 8.82 26.11
N HIS A 58 -2.91 8.06 25.52
CA HIS A 58 -1.66 7.71 26.16
C HIS A 58 -0.77 8.93 26.46
N LEU A 59 -0.57 9.81 25.48
CA LEU A 59 0.31 10.98 25.65
C LEU A 59 -0.28 12.03 26.60
N GLU A 60 -1.59 12.25 26.54
CA GLU A 60 -2.30 13.11 27.51
C GLU A 60 -2.15 12.57 28.93
N TYR A 61 -2.34 11.26 29.11
CA TYR A 61 -2.17 10.61 30.41
C TYR A 61 -0.72 10.73 30.89
N ALA A 62 0.26 10.46 30.02
CA ALA A 62 1.67 10.58 30.36
C ALA A 62 2.04 12.01 30.78
N GLU A 63 1.60 13.02 30.03
CA GLU A 63 1.81 14.43 30.39
C GLU A 63 1.25 14.73 31.78
N LYS A 64 -0.02 14.34 32.04
CA LYS A 64 -0.69 14.58 33.31
C LYS A 64 0.06 13.96 34.50
N GLU A 65 0.44 12.69 34.40
CA GLU A 65 1.20 12.00 35.46
C GLU A 65 2.56 12.67 35.69
N LEU A 66 3.26 13.06 34.62
CA LEU A 66 4.57 13.69 34.73
C LEU A 66 4.52 15.10 35.32
N ARG A 67 3.42 15.85 35.11
CA ARG A 67 3.18 17.16 35.75
C ARG A 67 2.85 17.05 37.24
N MET A 68 2.22 15.96 37.66
CA MET A 68 1.86 15.74 39.08
C MET A 68 3.01 15.16 39.92
N ARG A 69 4.08 14.70 39.27
CA ARG A 69 5.19 14.03 39.96
C ARG A 69 5.98 14.99 40.86
N ASP A 70 6.37 14.51 42.04
CA ASP A 70 7.29 15.26 42.89
C ASP A 70 8.69 15.35 42.26
N VAL A 71 9.11 16.58 42.00
CA VAL A 71 10.41 16.93 41.43
C VAL A 71 11.22 17.83 42.36
N SER A 72 10.94 17.77 43.66
CA SER A 72 11.62 18.53 44.70
C SER A 72 13.15 18.32 44.68
N GLN A 73 13.60 17.14 44.28
CA GLN A 73 15.03 16.81 44.07
C GLN A 73 15.69 17.52 42.88
N LEU A 74 14.93 18.02 41.89
CA LEU A 74 15.51 18.69 40.73
C LEU A 74 15.92 20.13 41.08
N SER A 75 17.05 20.57 40.50
CA SER A 75 17.46 21.98 40.57
C SER A 75 16.44 22.89 39.88
N ALA A 76 16.40 24.18 40.27
CA ALA A 76 15.47 25.14 39.68
C ALA A 76 15.59 25.20 38.14
N LYS A 77 16.81 25.12 37.60
CA LYS A 77 17.06 25.07 36.15
C LYS A 77 16.44 23.83 35.50
N MET A 78 16.58 22.66 36.12
CA MET A 78 16.00 21.42 35.58
C MET A 78 14.47 21.38 35.67
N ARG A 79 13.88 22.01 36.68
CA ARG A 79 12.42 22.16 36.76
C ARG A 79 11.87 23.04 35.64
N ILE A 80 12.57 24.12 35.28
CA ILE A 80 12.21 24.96 34.13
C ILE A 80 12.29 24.15 32.83
N LYS A 81 13.37 23.39 32.64
CA LYS A 81 13.52 22.52 31.46
C LYS A 81 12.44 21.46 31.38
N ARG A 82 12.10 20.81 32.51
CA ARG A 82 11.00 19.87 32.59
C ARG A 82 9.67 20.50 32.19
N ALA A 83 9.34 21.68 32.71
CA ALA A 83 8.11 22.39 32.35
C ALA A 83 8.05 22.66 30.84
N GLN A 84 9.15 23.16 30.27
CA GLN A 84 9.28 23.35 28.82
C GLN A 84 9.03 22.05 28.02
N MET A 85 9.59 20.92 28.47
CA MET A 85 9.36 19.62 27.78
C MET A 85 7.90 19.20 27.82
N LEU A 86 7.22 19.38 28.95
CA LEU A 86 5.83 18.99 29.11
C LEU A 86 4.87 19.92 28.35
N ASP A 87 5.23 21.20 28.20
CA ASP A 87 4.49 22.13 27.34
C ASP A 87 4.64 21.77 25.86
N LEU A 88 5.84 21.42 25.40
CA LEU A 88 6.06 20.91 24.04
C LEU A 88 5.34 19.57 23.80
N LEU A 89 5.31 18.69 24.81
CA LEU A 89 4.57 17.44 24.73
C LEU A 89 3.07 17.71 24.54
N HIS A 90 2.53 18.70 25.26
CA HIS A 90 1.14 19.15 25.14
C HIS A 90 0.80 19.61 23.72
N GLU A 91 1.64 20.47 23.15
CA GLU A 91 1.49 20.94 21.76
C GLU A 91 1.50 19.76 20.78
N TYR A 92 2.44 18.83 20.94
CA TYR A 92 2.58 17.68 20.06
C TYR A 92 1.35 16.78 20.06
N TRP A 93 0.89 16.33 21.24
CA TRP A 93 -0.24 15.38 21.25
C TRP A 93 -1.57 16.03 20.90
N SER A 94 -1.72 17.33 21.16
CA SER A 94 -2.89 18.11 20.74
C SER A 94 -2.96 18.27 19.21
N ALA A 95 -1.81 18.31 18.53
CA ALA A 95 -1.76 18.37 17.07
C ALA A 95 -2.13 17.04 16.38
N GLY A 96 -1.99 15.90 17.07
CA GLY A 96 -2.46 14.58 16.59
C GLY A 96 -1.66 13.99 15.41
N LEU A 97 -0.45 14.49 15.14
CA LEU A 97 0.39 14.01 14.04
C LEU A 97 1.38 12.96 14.54
N PHE A 98 0.96 11.69 14.50
CA PHE A 98 1.74 10.57 15.02
C PHE A 98 2.32 9.69 13.90
N PRO A 99 3.54 9.14 14.09
CA PRO A 99 4.15 8.27 13.10
C PRO A 99 3.43 6.93 13.02
N LYS A 100 3.69 6.21 11.92
CA LYS A 100 3.14 4.88 11.65
C LYS A 100 4.22 3.82 11.55
N ASN A 101 3.90 2.60 12.00
CA ASN A 101 4.78 1.44 11.85
C ASN A 101 4.42 0.69 10.56
N TYR A 102 5.23 0.88 9.52
CA TYR A 102 5.05 0.23 8.21
C TYR A 102 5.87 -1.06 8.02
N LYS A 103 6.68 -1.45 9.01
CA LYS A 103 7.76 -2.44 8.80
C LYS A 103 7.67 -3.67 9.69
N HIS A 104 7.16 -3.53 10.91
CA HIS A 104 7.16 -4.61 11.89
C HIS A 104 5.74 -5.00 12.24
N GLU A 105 5.41 -6.28 12.15
CA GLU A 105 4.14 -6.80 12.66
C GLU A 105 4.04 -6.55 14.19
N GLY A 106 2.80 -6.37 14.65
CA GLY A 106 2.54 -5.97 16.04
C GLY A 106 2.81 -4.49 16.31
N ARG A 107 2.53 -4.08 17.56
CA ARG A 107 2.77 -2.71 17.99
C ARG A 107 4.25 -2.50 18.31
N LYS A 108 4.89 -1.51 17.69
CA LYS A 108 6.32 -1.21 17.91
C LYS A 108 6.60 0.30 17.88
N PRO A 109 7.54 0.83 18.68
CA PRO A 109 7.95 2.22 18.55
C PRO A 109 8.40 2.54 17.13
N CYS A 110 8.20 3.77 16.69
CA CYS A 110 8.67 4.29 15.40
C CYS A 110 9.12 5.72 15.66
N PHE A 111 10.41 6.01 15.52
CA PHE A 111 10.99 7.30 15.89
C PHE A 111 10.67 8.36 14.84
N ILE A 112 10.97 8.10 13.57
CA ILE A 112 10.48 8.85 12.41
C ILE A 112 9.97 7.85 11.37
N ASP A 113 8.75 8.05 10.85
CA ASP A 113 8.17 7.18 9.83
C ASP A 113 8.62 7.54 8.40
N GLN A 114 8.21 6.73 7.43
CA GLN A 114 8.59 6.92 6.02
C GLN A 114 8.06 8.23 5.39
N ASN A 115 7.07 8.87 6.02
CA ASN A 115 6.52 10.16 5.58
C ASN A 115 7.20 11.33 6.29
N GLY A 116 8.18 11.08 7.16
CA GLY A 116 8.88 12.09 7.95
C GLY A 116 8.17 12.46 9.25
N THR A 117 7.05 11.83 9.60
CA THR A 117 6.33 12.08 10.85
C THR A 117 7.18 11.61 12.02
N ILE A 118 7.37 12.45 13.03
CA ILE A 118 8.25 12.18 14.18
C ILE A 118 7.44 11.80 15.42
N CYS A 119 7.98 10.91 16.27
CA CYS A 119 7.36 10.52 17.52
C CYS A 119 7.46 11.61 18.59
N ALA A 120 6.75 11.43 19.72
CA ALA A 120 6.73 12.41 20.80
C ALA A 120 8.13 12.72 21.35
N VAL A 121 8.93 11.70 21.68
CA VAL A 121 10.30 11.92 22.19
C VAL A 121 11.20 12.57 21.14
N GLY A 122 11.08 12.14 19.88
CA GLY A 122 11.80 12.75 18.77
C GLY A 122 11.42 14.22 18.57
N TYR A 123 10.15 14.57 18.70
CA TYR A 123 9.67 15.96 18.63
C TYR A 123 10.31 16.81 19.74
N LEU A 124 10.34 16.32 20.98
CA LEU A 124 11.01 17.03 22.08
C LEU A 124 12.50 17.29 21.78
N ILE A 125 13.20 16.32 21.21
CA ILE A 125 14.59 16.47 20.75
C ILE A 125 14.68 17.51 19.63
N GLU A 126 13.83 17.41 18.62
CA GLU A 126 13.81 18.33 17.48
C GLU A 126 13.60 19.79 17.92
N GLN A 127 12.69 20.03 18.86
CA GLN A 127 12.38 21.38 19.34
C GLN A 127 13.43 21.96 20.29
N THR A 128 14.33 21.14 20.86
CA THR A 128 15.28 21.59 21.89
C THR A 128 16.75 21.41 21.53
N ALA A 129 17.02 20.64 20.48
CA ALA A 129 18.31 20.53 19.81
C ALA A 129 18.13 20.96 18.35
N ASP A 130 17.80 20.02 17.46
CA ASP A 130 17.45 20.26 16.06
C ASP A 130 16.93 18.98 15.38
N ARG A 131 16.36 19.14 14.17
CA ARG A 131 15.88 18.02 13.35
C ARG A 131 17.00 17.05 12.95
N ALA A 132 18.20 17.56 12.67
CA ALA A 132 19.33 16.73 12.24
C ALA A 132 19.74 15.72 13.33
N THR A 133 19.67 16.12 14.59
CA THR A 133 19.91 15.27 15.76
C THR A 133 18.87 14.17 15.87
N ALA A 134 17.59 14.50 15.65
CA ALA A 134 16.52 13.51 15.64
C ALA A 134 16.66 12.50 14.50
N GLU A 135 17.02 12.95 13.29
CA GLU A 135 17.27 12.07 12.13
C GLU A 135 18.48 11.17 12.33
N ASP A 136 19.54 11.70 12.94
CA ASP A 136 20.72 10.92 13.27
C ASP A 136 20.41 9.81 14.30
N ILE A 137 19.64 10.12 15.35
CA ILE A 137 19.14 9.11 16.30
C ILE A 137 18.26 8.08 15.59
N ASN A 138 17.34 8.53 14.73
CA ASN A 138 16.45 7.67 13.95
C ASN A 138 17.22 6.65 13.11
N SER A 139 18.33 7.06 12.47
CA SER A 139 19.14 6.19 11.60
C SER A 139 19.64 4.91 12.29
N ARG A 140 19.78 4.94 13.62
CA ARG A 140 20.27 3.82 14.44
C ARG A 140 19.18 3.18 15.30
N ASN A 141 18.13 3.94 15.65
CA ASN A 141 17.18 3.56 16.70
C ASN A 141 15.71 3.68 16.27
N GLN A 142 15.40 3.71 14.97
CA GLN A 142 14.05 3.97 14.44
C GLN A 142 12.94 3.15 15.14
N TYR A 143 13.18 1.89 15.47
CA TYR A 143 12.18 1.02 16.09
C TYR A 143 12.55 0.54 17.50
N ALA A 144 13.53 1.17 18.13
CA ALA A 144 13.97 0.83 19.49
C ALA A 144 13.15 1.60 20.52
N THR A 145 12.89 0.96 21.67
CA THR A 145 12.40 1.67 22.84
C THR A 145 13.50 2.56 23.43
N ILE A 146 13.15 3.66 24.11
CA ILE A 146 14.14 4.54 24.76
C ILE A 146 15.04 3.77 25.74
N LEU A 147 14.52 2.75 26.41
CA LEU A 147 15.30 1.91 27.33
C LEU A 147 16.31 1.01 26.60
N GLU A 148 16.02 0.60 25.37
CA GLU A 148 16.93 -0.19 24.53
C GLU A 148 18.00 0.65 23.84
N MET A 149 17.79 1.97 23.71
CA MET A 149 18.74 2.85 23.04
C MET A 149 20.03 3.00 23.87
N ASN A 150 21.11 2.43 23.35
CA ASN A 150 22.48 2.68 23.79
C ASN A 150 23.12 3.74 22.88
N ASP A 151 22.59 4.97 22.92
CA ASP A 151 23.05 6.10 22.10
C ASP A 151 23.40 7.28 23.00
N LYS A 152 24.68 7.67 22.99
CA LYS A 152 25.19 8.76 23.83
C LYS A 152 24.45 10.07 23.60
N LYS A 153 23.99 10.35 22.37
CA LYS A 153 23.24 11.59 22.09
C LYS A 153 21.89 11.61 22.79
N VAL A 154 21.22 10.45 22.87
CA VAL A 154 19.97 10.31 23.62
C VAL A 154 20.23 10.53 25.11
N ASP A 155 21.25 9.88 25.67
CA ASP A 155 21.57 10.01 27.10
C ASP A 155 22.02 11.44 27.47
N ASP A 156 22.85 12.08 26.62
CA ASP A 156 23.28 13.47 26.80
C ASP A 156 22.10 14.44 26.76
N TRP A 157 21.15 14.23 25.84
CA TRP A 157 19.92 15.05 25.75
C TRP A 157 19.03 14.86 26.99
N ILE A 158 18.80 13.61 27.42
CA ILE A 158 18.00 13.29 28.62
C ILE A 158 18.59 14.00 29.84
N SER A 159 19.92 13.98 30.00
CA SER A 159 20.60 14.63 31.13
C SER A 159 20.35 16.15 31.24
N GLN A 160 19.88 16.78 30.16
CA GLN A 160 19.64 18.22 30.05
C GLN A 160 18.16 18.60 29.92
N SER A 161 17.25 17.62 29.79
CA SER A 161 15.84 17.85 29.47
C SER A 161 14.96 18.11 30.70
N GLY A 162 15.37 17.63 31.89
CA GLY A 162 14.51 17.63 33.09
C GLY A 162 13.58 16.41 33.18
N LEU A 163 13.72 15.46 32.27
CA LEU A 163 13.05 14.15 32.27
C LEU A 163 14.07 13.04 32.58
N SER A 164 13.62 11.96 33.23
CA SER A 164 14.43 10.73 33.34
C SER A 164 14.27 9.85 32.10
N LYS A 165 15.16 8.85 31.93
CA LYS A 165 15.07 7.89 30.81
C LYS A 165 13.79 7.07 30.86
N GLU A 166 13.33 6.71 32.06
CA GLU A 166 12.05 6.03 32.30
C GLU A 166 10.85 6.91 31.96
N GLU A 167 10.95 8.22 32.21
CA GLU A 167 9.89 9.17 31.83
C GLU A 167 9.82 9.35 30.31
N CYS A 168 10.96 9.44 29.63
CA CYS A 168 11.00 9.40 28.17
C CYS A 168 10.46 8.08 27.62
N ALA A 169 10.74 6.95 28.27
CA ALA A 169 10.17 5.65 27.91
C ALA A 169 8.65 5.58 28.15
N MET A 170 8.14 6.23 29.21
CA MET A 170 6.70 6.36 29.46
C MET A 170 5.99 7.24 28.43
N ILE A 171 6.68 8.26 27.89
CA ILE A 171 6.16 9.12 26.80
C ILE A 171 6.14 8.39 25.45
N GLN A 172 6.97 7.36 25.25
CA GLN A 172 7.12 6.71 23.95
C GLN A 172 6.06 5.61 23.74
N PRO A 173 5.03 5.81 22.91
CA PRO A 173 4.13 4.73 22.55
C PRO A 173 4.80 3.80 21.53
N GLY A 174 4.25 2.59 21.40
CA GLY A 174 4.35 1.82 20.17
C GLY A 174 3.21 2.15 19.22
N TYR A 175 3.36 1.84 17.93
CA TYR A 175 2.39 2.10 16.87
C TYR A 175 1.95 0.79 16.21
N ASN A 176 0.66 0.66 15.91
CA ASN A 176 0.15 -0.55 15.24
C ASN A 176 0.79 -0.71 13.86
N TYR A 177 1.00 -1.97 13.45
CA TYR A 177 1.45 -2.28 12.11
C TYR A 177 0.38 -1.88 11.09
N ILE A 178 0.77 -1.00 10.16
CA ILE A 178 -0.05 -0.67 8.99
C ILE A 178 0.67 -1.26 7.79
N PRO A 179 0.17 -2.37 7.22
CA PRO A 179 0.78 -2.94 6.04
C PRO A 179 0.77 -1.89 4.93
N ASP A 180 1.91 -1.77 4.25
CA ASP A 180 2.05 -0.90 3.09
C ASP A 180 1.04 -1.35 2.01
N TYR A 181 -0.06 -0.61 1.87
CA TYR A 181 -1.12 -0.95 0.91
C TYR A 181 -0.60 -0.70 -0.50
N LYS A 182 -0.14 -1.76 -1.14
CA LYS A 182 0.21 -1.76 -2.57
C LYS A 182 -0.92 -2.43 -3.34
N PRO A 183 -1.69 -1.68 -4.15
CA PRO A 183 -2.81 -2.25 -4.87
C PRO A 183 -2.32 -3.35 -5.84
N GLU A 184 -3.05 -4.46 -5.92
CA GLU A 184 -2.70 -5.61 -6.79
C GLU A 184 -2.67 -5.27 -8.29
N ILE A 185 -3.26 -4.13 -8.65
CA ILE A 185 -3.33 -3.57 -9.98
C ILE A 185 -3.13 -2.05 -9.89
N LYS A 186 -2.31 -1.47 -10.77
CA LYS A 186 -2.15 -0.01 -10.83
C LYS A 186 -3.51 0.63 -11.15
N PRO A 187 -4.00 1.62 -10.37
CA PRO A 187 -5.33 2.21 -10.59
C PRO A 187 -5.58 2.69 -12.03
N ALA A 188 -4.61 3.39 -12.63
CA ALA A 188 -4.69 3.82 -14.02
C ALA A 188 -4.83 2.66 -15.01
N TYR A 189 -4.15 1.54 -14.75
CA TYR A 189 -4.25 0.34 -15.58
C TYR A 189 -5.60 -0.37 -15.42
N ALA A 190 -6.14 -0.41 -14.19
CA ALA A 190 -7.47 -0.96 -13.91
C ALA A 190 -8.56 -0.17 -14.67
N ILE A 191 -8.52 1.16 -14.59
CA ILE A 191 -9.46 2.06 -15.30
C ILE A 191 -9.33 1.89 -16.82
N THR A 192 -8.11 1.88 -17.34
CA THR A 192 -7.87 1.71 -18.79
C THR A 192 -8.41 0.36 -19.27
N SER A 193 -8.15 -0.71 -18.51
CA SER A 193 -8.61 -2.05 -18.85
C SER A 193 -10.13 -2.18 -18.80
N SER A 194 -10.80 -1.62 -17.80
CA SER A 194 -12.27 -1.70 -17.70
C SER A 194 -12.95 -0.97 -18.86
N ILE A 195 -12.45 0.19 -19.27
CA ILE A 195 -12.95 0.92 -20.45
C ILE A 195 -12.77 0.08 -21.72
N LEU A 196 -11.58 -0.47 -21.94
CA LEU A 196 -11.30 -1.26 -23.14
C LEU A 196 -12.14 -2.54 -23.19
N ILE A 197 -12.29 -3.24 -22.07
CA ILE A 197 -13.16 -4.44 -21.96
C ILE A 197 -14.61 -4.07 -22.27
N GLY A 198 -15.13 -2.97 -21.70
CA GLY A 198 -16.50 -2.51 -21.95
C GLY A 198 -16.73 -2.15 -23.42
N LEU A 199 -15.91 -1.24 -23.97
CA LEU A 199 -16.10 -0.73 -25.33
C LEU A 199 -15.87 -1.81 -26.40
N ASN A 200 -14.78 -2.59 -26.31
CA ASN A 200 -14.50 -3.62 -27.30
C ASN A 200 -15.40 -4.84 -27.13
N GLY A 201 -15.76 -5.21 -25.90
CA GLY A 201 -16.71 -6.29 -25.64
C GLY A 201 -18.05 -6.02 -26.30
N THR A 202 -18.63 -4.85 -26.03
CA THR A 202 -19.90 -4.42 -26.67
C THR A 202 -19.75 -4.31 -28.18
N SER A 203 -18.67 -3.70 -28.69
CA SER A 203 -18.44 -3.57 -30.14
C SER A 203 -18.31 -4.94 -30.82
N SER A 204 -17.67 -5.92 -30.16
CA SER A 204 -17.52 -7.28 -30.70
C SER A 204 -18.85 -8.03 -30.77
N VAL A 205 -19.76 -7.81 -29.82
CA VAL A 205 -21.13 -8.35 -29.88
C VAL A 205 -21.91 -7.73 -31.04
N ILE A 206 -21.86 -6.40 -31.20
CA ILE A 206 -22.50 -5.71 -32.33
C ILE A 206 -21.95 -6.23 -33.66
N ASN A 207 -20.62 -6.36 -33.75
CA ASN A 207 -19.93 -6.90 -34.92
C ASN A 207 -20.41 -8.32 -35.28
N ALA A 208 -20.54 -9.21 -34.29
CA ALA A 208 -21.05 -10.57 -34.51
C ALA A 208 -22.50 -10.59 -35.00
N VAL A 209 -23.37 -9.71 -34.47
CA VAL A 209 -24.76 -9.57 -34.94
C VAL A 209 -24.82 -9.04 -36.37
N GLU A 210 -23.97 -8.08 -36.72
CA GLU A 210 -23.87 -7.56 -38.09
C GLU A 210 -23.44 -8.64 -39.09
N VAL A 211 -22.51 -9.52 -38.70
CA VAL A 211 -22.15 -10.70 -39.50
C VAL A 211 -23.37 -11.57 -39.76
N GLY A 212 -24.12 -11.94 -38.70
CA GLY A 212 -25.30 -12.79 -38.83
C GLY A 212 -26.43 -12.19 -39.67
N LYS A 213 -26.55 -10.85 -39.66
CA LYS A 213 -27.54 -10.12 -40.47
C LYS A 213 -27.06 -9.80 -41.89
N GLY A 214 -25.81 -10.09 -42.25
CA GLY A 214 -25.23 -9.74 -43.54
C GLY A 214 -25.12 -8.22 -43.77
N SER A 215 -24.89 -7.44 -42.71
CA SER A 215 -24.71 -5.99 -42.82
C SER A 215 -23.47 -5.66 -43.65
N ARG A 216 -23.53 -4.60 -44.47
CA ARG A 216 -22.42 -4.15 -45.34
C ARG A 216 -21.63 -2.97 -44.76
N THR A 217 -21.84 -2.65 -43.49
CA THR A 217 -21.19 -1.53 -42.82
C THR A 217 -19.76 -1.89 -42.42
N ASN A 218 -18.78 -1.17 -42.97
CA ASN A 218 -17.37 -1.40 -42.64
C ASN A 218 -16.92 -0.69 -41.35
N ALA A 219 -17.75 0.18 -40.77
CA ALA A 219 -17.39 0.96 -39.58
C ALA A 219 -17.14 0.07 -38.35
N THR A 220 -18.06 -0.84 -38.05
CA THR A 220 -18.00 -1.75 -36.90
C THR A 220 -16.77 -2.67 -36.93
N PRO A 221 -16.44 -3.36 -38.04
CA PRO A 221 -15.21 -4.14 -38.08
C PRO A 221 -13.94 -3.30 -38.07
N VAL A 222 -13.92 -2.10 -38.67
CA VAL A 222 -12.74 -1.21 -38.58
C VAL A 222 -12.50 -0.78 -37.12
N LEU A 223 -13.56 -0.40 -36.41
CA LEU A 223 -13.48 -0.08 -34.98
C LEU A 223 -13.04 -1.29 -34.15
N GLY A 224 -13.52 -2.49 -34.45
CA GLY A 224 -13.09 -3.71 -33.77
C GLY A 224 -11.61 -4.07 -33.99
N ILE A 225 -11.05 -3.79 -35.18
CA ILE A 225 -9.61 -3.96 -35.42
C ILE A 225 -8.80 -2.95 -34.61
N VAL A 226 -9.13 -1.67 -34.70
CA VAL A 226 -8.37 -0.60 -34.02
C VAL A 226 -8.48 -0.74 -32.50
N GLY A 227 -9.71 -0.91 -32.00
CA GLY A 227 -9.98 -1.13 -30.59
C GLY A 227 -9.33 -2.41 -30.07
N GLY A 228 -9.45 -3.52 -30.82
CA GLY A 228 -8.84 -4.79 -30.47
C GLY A 228 -7.31 -4.76 -30.42
N ALA A 229 -6.67 -4.06 -31.36
CA ALA A 229 -5.22 -3.85 -31.37
C ALA A 229 -4.76 -3.01 -30.18
N GLY A 230 -5.47 -1.90 -29.88
CA GLY A 230 -5.20 -1.08 -28.70
C GLY A 230 -5.32 -1.87 -27.40
N GLN A 231 -6.35 -2.70 -27.27
CA GLN A 231 -6.54 -3.55 -26.09
C GLN A 231 -5.50 -4.65 -25.97
N PHE A 232 -5.09 -5.27 -27.08
CA PHE A 232 -3.99 -6.23 -27.07
C PHE A 232 -2.68 -5.60 -26.61
N ILE A 233 -2.34 -4.41 -27.14
CA ILE A 233 -1.13 -3.67 -26.75
C ILE A 233 -1.18 -3.29 -25.28
N ALA A 234 -2.32 -2.76 -24.78
CA ALA A 234 -2.48 -2.46 -23.37
C ALA A 234 -2.28 -3.70 -22.49
N GLY A 235 -2.82 -4.84 -22.91
CA GLY A 235 -2.58 -6.14 -22.27
C GLY A 235 -1.09 -6.53 -22.27
N ALA A 236 -0.40 -6.41 -23.40
CA ALA A 236 1.02 -6.74 -23.52
C ALA A 236 1.91 -5.83 -22.65
N VAL A 237 1.63 -4.53 -22.60
CA VAL A 237 2.33 -3.55 -21.75
C VAL A 237 2.08 -3.82 -20.26
N GLY A 238 0.85 -4.21 -19.90
CA GLY A 238 0.50 -4.54 -18.52
C GLY A 238 0.99 -5.92 -18.06
N PHE A 239 1.35 -6.80 -19.00
CA PHE A 239 1.75 -8.19 -18.73
C PHE A 239 3.17 -8.26 -18.17
N ASN A 240 3.28 -8.52 -16.87
CA ASN A 240 4.56 -8.75 -16.23
C ASN A 240 4.81 -10.27 -16.05
N ARG A 241 5.94 -10.76 -16.60
CA ARG A 241 6.27 -12.19 -16.69
C ARG A 241 6.92 -12.74 -15.40
N LYS A 242 7.43 -11.87 -14.54
CA LYS A 242 8.03 -12.23 -13.25
C LYS A 242 7.32 -11.47 -12.13
N ASN A 243 7.16 -12.11 -10.97
CA ASN A 243 7.01 -11.37 -9.72
C ASN A 243 8.29 -10.55 -9.58
N GLN A 244 8.21 -9.24 -9.77
CA GLN A 244 9.38 -8.37 -9.65
C GLN A 244 9.71 -8.29 -8.16
N VAL A 245 10.81 -8.94 -7.75
CA VAL A 245 11.38 -8.79 -6.42
C VAL A 245 12.27 -7.55 -6.47
N ASP A 246 11.73 -6.41 -6.01
CA ASP A 246 12.54 -5.21 -5.81
C ASP A 246 12.82 -5.04 -4.31
N GLY A 247 14.12 -5.05 -3.96
CA GLY A 247 14.64 -4.52 -2.70
C GLY A 247 14.88 -5.52 -1.57
N ALA A 248 15.88 -5.21 -0.73
CA ALA A 248 16.47 -6.00 0.35
C ALA A 248 15.54 -6.43 1.51
N SER A 249 14.22 -6.37 1.34
CA SER A 249 13.21 -6.71 2.35
C SER A 249 12.22 -7.80 1.91
N GLY A 250 12.42 -8.46 0.76
CA GLY A 250 11.71 -9.70 0.41
C GLY A 250 10.18 -9.57 0.41
N THR A 251 9.64 -8.41 0.02
CA THR A 251 8.20 -8.20 -0.04
C THR A 251 7.62 -8.77 -1.33
N TRP A 252 6.56 -9.57 -1.20
CA TRP A 252 5.85 -10.18 -2.33
C TRP A 252 4.99 -9.14 -3.04
N TYR A 253 5.40 -8.68 -4.22
CA TYR A 253 4.61 -7.72 -4.98
C TYR A 253 3.54 -8.38 -5.85
N ALA A 254 2.29 -7.98 -5.59
CA ALA A 254 1.24 -7.67 -6.56
C ALA A 254 1.60 -7.86 -8.05
N GLY A 255 1.38 -9.07 -8.58
CA GLY A 255 1.53 -9.37 -10.00
C GLY A 255 0.43 -10.26 -10.57
N LYS A 256 -0.30 -11.00 -9.74
CA LYS A 256 -1.26 -12.01 -10.22
C LYS A 256 -2.50 -11.37 -10.87
N THR A 257 -3.09 -10.36 -10.23
CA THR A 257 -4.32 -9.71 -10.71
C THR A 257 -4.06 -8.87 -11.95
N GLN A 258 -3.05 -8.00 -11.96
CA GLN A 258 -2.67 -7.26 -13.16
C GLN A 258 -2.30 -8.19 -14.33
N ARG A 259 -1.59 -9.30 -14.07
CA ARG A 259 -1.29 -10.32 -15.10
C ARG A 259 -2.56 -10.97 -15.64
N ASN A 260 -3.50 -11.34 -14.79
CA ASN A 260 -4.79 -11.91 -15.22
C ASN A 260 -5.58 -10.93 -16.09
N VAL A 261 -5.70 -9.67 -15.66
CA VAL A 261 -6.34 -8.61 -16.46
C VAL A 261 -5.63 -8.40 -17.79
N SER A 262 -4.31 -8.47 -17.80
CA SER A 262 -3.50 -8.36 -19.03
C SER A 262 -3.76 -9.51 -20.00
N MET A 263 -3.89 -10.75 -19.50
CA MET A 263 -4.28 -11.90 -20.33
C MET A 263 -5.70 -11.74 -20.89
N VAL A 264 -6.65 -11.22 -20.10
CA VAL A 264 -8.01 -10.91 -20.56
C VAL A 264 -7.98 -9.86 -21.68
N ASN A 265 -7.21 -8.77 -21.52
CA ASN A 265 -7.06 -7.75 -22.55
C ASN A 265 -6.46 -8.31 -23.86
N MET A 266 -5.41 -9.13 -23.77
CA MET A 266 -4.84 -9.79 -24.94
C MET A 266 -5.84 -10.75 -25.62
N GLY A 267 -6.57 -11.55 -24.83
CA GLY A 267 -7.57 -12.47 -25.33
C GLY A 267 -8.74 -11.77 -26.04
N LEU A 268 -9.37 -10.80 -25.38
CA LEU A 268 -10.49 -10.05 -25.96
C LEU A 268 -10.05 -9.17 -27.14
N GLY A 269 -8.87 -8.57 -27.07
CA GLY A 269 -8.31 -7.79 -28.17
C GLY A 269 -8.10 -8.65 -29.43
N SER A 270 -7.50 -9.83 -29.27
CA SER A 270 -7.30 -10.78 -30.39
C SER A 270 -8.63 -11.31 -30.96
N LEU A 271 -9.61 -11.60 -30.10
CA LEU A 271 -10.96 -12.00 -30.53
C LEU A 271 -11.65 -10.89 -31.34
N SER A 272 -11.56 -9.64 -30.88
CA SER A 272 -12.17 -8.49 -31.57
C SER A 272 -11.56 -8.28 -32.97
N ILE A 273 -10.22 -8.39 -33.07
CA ILE A 273 -9.51 -8.36 -34.37
C ILE A 273 -10.00 -9.50 -35.27
N GLY A 274 -10.00 -10.73 -34.76
CA GLY A 274 -10.40 -11.91 -35.53
C GLY A 274 -11.82 -11.84 -36.07
N LEU A 275 -12.79 -11.49 -35.21
CA LEU A 275 -14.19 -11.30 -35.59
C LEU A 275 -14.36 -10.19 -36.64
N SER A 276 -13.59 -9.12 -36.53
CA SER A 276 -13.64 -8.00 -37.47
C SER A 276 -13.07 -8.34 -38.84
N ILE A 277 -11.94 -9.07 -38.87
CA ILE A 277 -11.37 -9.60 -40.12
C ILE A 277 -12.36 -10.56 -40.78
N TRP A 278 -12.99 -11.43 -39.98
CA TRP A 278 -14.02 -12.35 -40.48
C TRP A 278 -15.20 -11.61 -41.08
N ASN A 279 -15.74 -10.60 -40.39
CA ASN A 279 -16.86 -9.80 -40.90
C ASN A 279 -16.51 -9.18 -42.26
N LEU A 280 -15.35 -8.52 -42.36
CA LEU A 280 -14.89 -7.92 -43.62
C LEU A 280 -14.76 -8.95 -44.74
N ALA A 281 -14.31 -10.18 -44.44
CA ALA A 281 -14.15 -11.23 -45.44
C ALA A 281 -15.49 -11.79 -45.95
N VAL A 282 -16.48 -11.96 -45.07
CA VAL A 282 -17.79 -12.52 -45.43
C VAL A 282 -18.70 -11.50 -46.10
N ASN A 283 -18.69 -10.25 -45.63
CA ASN A 283 -19.65 -9.24 -46.05
C ASN A 283 -19.13 -8.29 -47.14
N ASN A 284 -17.82 -8.25 -47.42
CA ASN A 284 -17.31 -7.59 -48.63
C ASN A 284 -17.23 -8.59 -49.79
N LYS A 285 -18.20 -8.52 -50.71
CA LYS A 285 -17.98 -9.06 -52.06
C LYS A 285 -16.90 -8.21 -52.75
N PRO A 286 -16.02 -8.79 -53.58
CA PRO A 286 -15.11 -8.00 -54.40
C PRO A 286 -15.95 -6.98 -55.15
N ILE A 287 -15.54 -5.69 -55.07
CA ILE A 287 -16.11 -4.64 -55.91
C ILE A 287 -16.14 -5.22 -57.32
N SER A 288 -17.33 -5.40 -57.91
CA SER A 288 -17.39 -5.68 -59.34
C SER A 288 -16.77 -4.45 -59.99
N ARG A 289 -15.49 -4.55 -60.35
CA ARG A 289 -14.80 -3.40 -60.92
C ARG A 289 -15.61 -3.02 -62.14
N ARG A 290 -16.09 -1.77 -62.15
CA ARG A 290 -16.85 -1.22 -63.28
C ARG A 290 -16.07 -1.38 -64.58
N SER A 291 -14.75 -1.43 -64.44
CA SER A 291 -13.75 -1.66 -65.47
C SER A 291 -12.78 -2.77 -65.04
N ALA A 292 -12.65 -3.82 -65.83
CA ALA A 292 -11.66 -4.88 -65.62
C ALA A 292 -10.77 -5.04 -66.85
N TRP A 293 -9.47 -5.19 -66.62
CA TRP A 293 -8.51 -5.60 -67.65
C TRP A 293 -8.18 -7.08 -67.44
N ASP A 294 -8.28 -7.86 -68.49
CA ASP A 294 -8.00 -9.30 -68.49
C ASP A 294 -7.06 -9.62 -69.67
N VAL A 295 -6.09 -10.49 -69.44
CA VAL A 295 -5.07 -10.87 -70.42
C VAL A 295 -5.29 -12.34 -70.75
N ARG A 296 -5.63 -12.64 -72.01
CA ARG A 296 -5.95 -13.99 -72.45
C ARG A 296 -5.04 -14.40 -73.58
N SER A 297 -4.54 -15.63 -73.54
CA SER A 297 -3.90 -16.23 -74.71
C SER A 297 -4.95 -16.87 -75.61
N PHE A 298 -4.77 -16.76 -76.92
CA PHE A 298 -5.60 -17.43 -77.91
C PHE A 298 -4.73 -17.96 -79.05
N PRO A 299 -5.03 -19.13 -79.63
CA PRO A 299 -4.31 -19.63 -80.80
C PRO A 299 -4.74 -18.84 -82.05
N ASP A 300 -3.77 -18.46 -82.89
CA ASP A 300 -4.04 -17.91 -84.22
C ASP A 300 -4.35 -19.02 -85.24
N ALA A 301 -4.74 -18.63 -86.46
CA ALA A 301 -5.12 -19.57 -87.52
C ALA A 301 -4.00 -20.55 -87.95
N ASN A 302 -2.75 -20.31 -87.53
CA ASN A 302 -1.60 -21.16 -87.79
C ASN A 302 -1.13 -21.92 -86.53
N GLY A 303 -1.91 -21.91 -85.44
CA GLY A 303 -1.61 -22.63 -84.21
C GLY A 303 -0.57 -21.96 -83.30
N LYS A 304 -0.22 -20.69 -83.53
CA LYS A 304 0.68 -19.92 -82.65
C LYS A 304 -0.13 -19.19 -81.58
N SER A 305 0.37 -19.17 -80.35
CA SER A 305 -0.29 -18.45 -79.24
C SER A 305 -0.10 -16.95 -79.36
N GLY A 306 -1.19 -16.21 -79.58
CA GLY A 306 -1.27 -14.77 -79.40
C GLY A 306 -1.71 -14.39 -77.98
N VAL A 307 -1.48 -13.14 -77.58
CA VAL A 307 -1.96 -12.57 -76.31
C VAL A 307 -2.90 -11.41 -76.62
N ALA A 308 -4.11 -11.46 -76.06
CA ALA A 308 -5.10 -10.40 -76.12
C ALA A 308 -5.21 -9.70 -74.76
N LEU A 309 -5.32 -8.37 -74.80
CA LEU A 309 -5.76 -7.54 -73.68
C LEU A 309 -7.23 -7.21 -73.90
N SER A 310 -8.10 -7.65 -73.00
CA SER A 310 -9.52 -7.29 -73.01
C SER A 310 -9.83 -6.32 -71.89
N PHE A 311 -10.55 -5.25 -72.23
CA PHE A 311 -11.12 -4.31 -71.28
C PHE A 311 -12.63 -4.53 -71.23
N THR A 312 -13.16 -4.90 -70.07
CA THR A 312 -14.60 -5.01 -69.85
C THR A 312 -15.07 -3.84 -69.01
N HIS A 313 -15.96 -3.00 -69.56
CA HIS A 313 -16.68 -1.99 -68.80
C HIS A 313 -18.15 -2.38 -68.66
N LYS A 314 -18.64 -2.51 -67.42
CA LYS A 314 -20.08 -2.70 -67.15
C LYS A 314 -20.71 -1.33 -66.90
N PHE A 315 -21.64 -0.92 -67.77
CA PHE A 315 -22.41 0.31 -67.61
C PHE A 315 -23.39 0.21 -66.44
#